data_AF-A0A2E0FIN1-F1
#
_entry.id   AF-A0A2E0FIN1-F1
#
_cell.length_a   1.000
_cell.length_b   1.000
_cell.length_c   1.000
_cell.angle_alpha   90.00
_cell.angle_beta   90.00
_cell.angle_gamma   90.00
#
_symmetry.space_group_name_H-M   'P 1'
#
loop_
_entity.id
_entity.type
_entity.pdbx_description
1 polymer ?
#
loop_
_entity_poly.entity_id
_entity_poly.type
_entity_poly.pdbx_seq_one_letter_code
_entity_poly.pdbx_strand_id
1 'polypeptide(L)'
;MIKMAKNDIENFLAELTDLNAARAAENKPTFIERDTLKPEFDVLYKDYILEGYTPGIEGNYGVNTAVRMVEPENGRRVTMWLSGYTCEHLESIVNAVQNDGGSFPMRMDFLLHKKESSGGRTYNRFSAIVRENGDAVELPAVPEDQYAEASE
;
A
#
# COMPACT_ATOMS: atom_id res chain seq x y z
N MET A 1 4.28 34.01 18.91
CA MET A 1 4.91 33.29 17.79
C MET A 1 6.40 33.62 17.82
N ILE A 2 7.25 32.69 18.29
CA ILE A 2 8.69 32.92 18.36
C ILE A 2 9.23 32.74 16.94
N LYS A 3 9.71 33.81 16.32
CA LYS A 3 10.49 33.72 15.08
C LYS A 3 11.86 33.15 15.46
N MET A 4 12.21 31.97 14.96
CA MET A 4 13.56 31.44 15.12
C MET A 4 14.56 32.37 14.40
N ALA A 5 15.73 32.56 15.00
CA ALA A 5 16.78 33.35 14.37
C ALA A 5 17.28 32.60 13.14
N LYS A 6 17.74 33.34 12.10
CA LYS A 6 18.20 32.76 10.84
C LYS A 6 19.29 31.68 11.04
N ASN A 7 20.13 31.86 12.07
CA ASN A 7 21.16 30.92 12.48
C ASN A 7 20.61 29.60 13.04
N ASP A 8 19.47 29.63 13.73
CA ASP A 8 18.83 28.42 14.29
C ASP A 8 18.23 27.55 13.19
N ILE A 9 17.72 28.17 12.13
CA ILE A 9 17.20 27.47 10.94
C ILE A 9 18.35 26.79 10.18
N GLU A 10 19.46 27.51 9.98
CA GLU A 10 20.64 26.99 9.30
C GLU A 10 21.24 25.80 10.08
N ASN A 11 21.32 25.90 11.42
CA ASN A 11 21.75 24.81 12.28
C ASN A 11 20.81 23.59 12.22
N PHE A 12 19.49 23.82 12.26
CA PHE A 12 18.49 22.76 12.14
C PHE A 12 18.59 22.03 10.79
N LEU A 13 18.78 22.77 9.69
CA LEU A 13 18.92 22.18 8.36
C LEU A 13 20.23 21.40 8.21
N ALA A 14 21.32 21.85 8.84
CA ALA A 14 22.58 21.12 8.89
C ALA A 14 22.42 19.80 9.67
N GLU A 15 21.82 19.86 10.86
CA GLU A 15 21.53 18.67 11.67
C GLU A 15 20.62 17.68 10.93
N LEU A 16 19.58 18.17 10.25
CA LEU A 16 18.70 17.35 9.42
C LEU A 16 19.46 16.68 8.27
N THR A 17 20.41 17.38 7.66
CA THR A 17 21.25 16.83 6.58
C THR A 17 22.16 15.73 7.09
N ASP A 18 22.82 15.94 8.23
CA ASP A 18 23.72 14.96 8.86
C ASP A 18 22.95 13.72 9.31
N LEU A 19 21.78 13.90 9.93
CA LEU A 19 20.88 12.80 10.31
C LEU A 19 20.40 12.00 9.10
N ASN A 20 20.06 12.68 8.00
CA ASN A 20 19.63 12.00 6.77
C ASN A 20 20.80 11.25 6.11
N ALA A 21 22.01 11.81 6.11
CA ALA A 21 23.21 11.15 5.59
C ALA A 21 23.58 9.90 6.40
N ALA A 22 23.54 9.99 7.74
CA ALA A 22 23.75 8.85 8.62
C ALA A 22 22.70 7.75 8.39
N ARG A 23 21.42 8.12 8.29
CA ARG A 23 20.32 7.19 7.97
C ARG A 23 20.47 6.52 6.61
N ALA A 24 20.93 7.26 5.59
CA ALA A 24 21.15 6.73 4.24
C ALA A 24 22.36 5.77 4.17
N ALA A 25 23.40 6.01 4.98
CA ALA A 25 24.55 5.14 5.06
C ALA A 25 24.24 3.80 5.77
N GLU A 26 23.36 3.84 6.78
CA GLU A 26 22.91 2.65 7.52
C GLU A 26 21.79 1.88 6.78
N ASN A 27 20.90 2.59 6.08
CA ASN A 27 19.84 2.02 5.27
C ASN A 27 20.12 2.26 3.79
N LYS A 28 20.97 1.44 3.16
CA LYS A 28 20.91 1.32 1.70
C LYS A 28 19.48 0.88 1.37
N PRO A 29 18.67 1.71 0.66
CA PRO A 29 17.30 1.34 0.37
C PRO A 29 17.35 0.07 -0.48
N THR A 30 16.98 -1.05 0.13
CA THR A 30 16.78 -2.30 -0.61
C THR A 30 15.46 -2.12 -1.33
N PHE A 31 15.54 -1.74 -2.60
CA PHE A 31 14.36 -1.63 -3.43
C PHE A 31 13.79 -3.03 -3.61
N ILE A 32 12.52 -3.21 -3.23
CA ILE A 32 11.83 -4.47 -3.45
C ILE A 32 11.11 -4.37 -4.78
N GLU A 33 11.52 -5.19 -5.74
CA GLU A 33 10.81 -5.39 -7.01
C GLU A 33 9.49 -6.11 -6.75
N ARG A 34 8.39 -5.41 -6.99
CA ARG A 34 7.04 -5.94 -6.78
C ARG A 34 6.47 -6.48 -8.08
N ASP A 35 6.06 -7.74 -8.07
CA ASP A 35 5.31 -8.31 -9.18
C ASP A 35 3.93 -7.64 -9.30
N THR A 36 3.30 -7.74 -10.47
CA THR A 36 1.92 -7.23 -10.64
C THR A 36 0.91 -8.34 -10.36
N LEU A 37 0.05 -8.14 -9.36
CA LEU A 37 -1.13 -9.00 -9.15
C LEU A 37 -2.28 -8.53 -10.06
N LYS A 38 -2.73 -9.42 -10.93
CA LYS A 38 -3.90 -9.22 -11.80
C LYS A 38 -5.06 -10.06 -11.27
N PRO A 39 -5.88 -9.52 -10.35
CA PRO A 39 -7.01 -10.26 -9.80
C PRO A 39 -8.03 -10.60 -10.88
N GLU A 40 -8.49 -11.84 -10.89
CA GLU A 40 -9.60 -12.30 -11.72
C GLU A 40 -10.93 -11.91 -11.10
N PHE A 41 -11.93 -11.63 -11.95
CA PHE A 41 -13.29 -11.38 -11.47
C PHE A 41 -13.90 -12.66 -10.91
N ASP A 42 -14.67 -12.50 -9.83
CA ASP A 42 -15.40 -13.55 -9.13
C ASP A 42 -14.51 -14.65 -8.51
N VAL A 43 -13.22 -14.37 -8.34
CA VAL A 43 -12.25 -15.22 -7.62
C VAL A 43 -11.97 -14.64 -6.23
N LEU A 44 -12.10 -15.47 -5.20
CA LEU A 44 -11.81 -15.11 -3.81
C LEU A 44 -10.32 -15.32 -3.51
N TYR A 45 -9.62 -14.23 -3.24
CA TYR A 45 -8.25 -14.20 -2.76
C TYR A 45 -8.26 -14.13 -1.24
N LYS A 46 -7.58 -15.06 -0.57
CA LYS A 46 -7.61 -15.18 0.90
C LYS A 46 -6.28 -14.84 1.51
N ASP A 47 -6.32 -14.32 2.74
CA ASP A 47 -5.16 -14.11 3.60
C ASP A 47 -4.03 -13.23 3.02
N TYR A 48 -4.32 -12.41 2.01
CA TYR A 48 -3.36 -11.43 1.50
C TYR A 48 -3.16 -10.32 2.53
N ILE A 49 -1.93 -9.82 2.64
CA ILE A 49 -1.61 -8.74 3.57
C ILE A 49 -1.46 -7.43 2.79
N LEU A 50 -2.30 -6.44 3.07
CA LEU A 50 -2.15 -5.07 2.58
C LEU A 50 -1.12 -4.33 3.43
N GLU A 51 0.00 -3.95 2.83
CA GLU A 51 1.05 -3.14 3.47
C GLU A 51 0.72 -1.63 3.38
N GLY A 52 -0.02 -1.24 2.33
CA GLY A 52 -0.49 0.13 2.13
C GLY A 52 -0.89 0.38 0.68
N TYR A 53 -1.38 1.57 0.40
CA TYR A 53 -1.83 1.95 -0.95
C TYR A 53 -1.45 3.40 -1.28
N THR A 54 -1.37 3.70 -2.57
CA THR A 54 -1.14 5.06 -3.08
C THR A 54 -2.27 5.39 -4.07
N PRO A 55 -3.24 6.22 -3.67
CA PRO A 55 -4.32 6.69 -4.56
C PRO A 55 -3.84 7.85 -5.44
N GLY A 56 -4.67 8.27 -6.39
CA GLY A 56 -4.44 9.50 -7.16
C GLY A 56 -3.42 9.38 -8.30
N ILE A 57 -3.09 8.15 -8.72
CA ILE A 57 -2.11 7.94 -9.80
C ILE A 57 -2.81 8.15 -11.14
N GLU A 58 -2.46 9.22 -11.86
CA GLU A 58 -2.99 9.50 -13.19
C GLU A 58 -2.47 8.46 -14.19
N GLY A 59 -3.40 7.74 -14.83
CA GLY A 59 -3.12 6.83 -15.93
C GLY A 59 -3.88 7.22 -17.19
N ASN A 60 -3.54 6.58 -18.32
CA ASN A 60 -4.14 6.85 -19.64
C ASN A 60 -5.67 6.71 -19.68
N TYR A 61 -6.26 6.00 -18.71
CA TYR A 61 -7.69 5.67 -18.67
C TYR A 61 -8.39 6.13 -17.38
N GLY A 62 -7.78 7.06 -16.65
CA GLY A 62 -8.32 7.62 -15.41
C GLY A 62 -7.39 7.45 -14.21
N VAL A 63 -7.92 7.77 -13.03
CA VAL A 63 -7.19 7.71 -11.77
C VAL A 63 -7.15 6.27 -11.25
N ASN A 64 -5.95 5.81 -10.92
CA ASN A 64 -5.68 4.49 -10.38
C ASN A 64 -5.20 4.57 -8.93
N THR A 65 -5.31 3.44 -8.25
CA THR A 65 -4.71 3.22 -6.93
C THR A 65 -3.76 2.03 -7.01
N ALA A 66 -2.50 2.24 -6.63
CA ALA A 66 -1.54 1.17 -6.45
C ALA A 66 -1.69 0.57 -5.05
N VAL A 67 -1.98 -0.71 -4.97
CA VAL A 67 -2.23 -1.45 -3.73
C VAL A 67 -1.07 -2.41 -3.49
N ARG A 68 -0.26 -2.15 -2.46
CA ARG A 68 0.93 -2.95 -2.13
C ARG A 68 0.52 -4.09 -1.20
N MET A 69 0.67 -5.32 -1.67
CA MET A 69 0.24 -6.50 -0.95
C MET A 69 1.35 -7.54 -0.80
N VAL A 70 1.14 -8.47 0.13
CA VAL A 70 1.94 -9.67 0.32
C VAL A 70 1.09 -10.89 0.00
N GLU A 71 1.58 -11.73 -0.90
CA GLU A 71 0.99 -13.03 -1.21
C GLU A 71 1.19 -14.02 -0.05
N PRO A 72 0.16 -14.74 0.38
CA PRO A 72 0.24 -15.62 1.55
C PRO A 72 1.10 -16.87 1.33
N GLU A 73 1.24 -17.34 0.09
CA GLU A 73 1.88 -18.64 -0.21
C GLU A 73 3.39 -18.61 0.03
N ASN A 74 4.06 -17.54 -0.39
CA ASN A 74 5.52 -17.45 -0.45
C ASN A 74 6.05 -16.10 0.08
N GLY A 75 5.17 -15.22 0.57
CA GLY A 75 5.55 -13.90 1.05
C GLY A 75 5.91 -12.91 -0.06
N ARG A 76 5.59 -13.19 -1.33
CA ARG A 76 5.95 -12.31 -2.43
C ARG A 76 5.27 -10.95 -2.30
N ARG A 77 6.05 -9.89 -2.55
CA ARG A 77 5.54 -8.53 -2.60
C ARG A 77 4.95 -8.27 -3.98
N VAL A 78 3.68 -7.90 -4.01
CA VAL A 78 2.93 -7.67 -5.25
C VAL A 78 2.27 -6.29 -5.21
N THR A 79 2.01 -5.74 -6.39
CA THR A 79 1.18 -4.54 -6.58
C THR A 79 -0.07 -4.91 -7.36
N MET A 80 -1.23 -4.70 -6.77
CA MET A 80 -2.51 -4.75 -7.44
C MET A 80 -2.93 -3.34 -7.86
N TRP A 81 -3.42 -3.18 -9.08
CA TRP A 81 -3.90 -1.89 -9.58
C TRP A 81 -5.42 -1.87 -9.59
N LEU A 82 -6.00 -0.91 -8.85
CA LEU A 82 -7.42 -0.63 -8.86
C LEU A 82 -7.70 0.63 -9.68
N SER A 83 -8.90 0.69 -10.28
CA SER A 83 -9.35 1.81 -11.10
C SER A 83 -10.84 2.09 -10.95
N GLY A 84 -11.26 3.32 -11.24
CA GLY A 84 -12.66 3.76 -11.11
C GLY A 84 -13.21 3.55 -9.70
N TYR A 85 -14.46 3.08 -9.58
CA TYR A 85 -15.11 2.87 -8.28
C TYR A 85 -14.38 1.92 -7.35
N THR A 86 -13.53 1.02 -7.86
CA THR A 86 -12.78 0.09 -7.01
C THR A 86 -11.75 0.80 -6.12
N CYS A 87 -11.24 1.97 -6.53
CA CYS A 87 -10.38 2.82 -5.70
C CYS A 87 -11.13 3.30 -4.44
N GLU A 88 -12.33 3.86 -4.62
CA GLU A 88 -13.17 4.38 -3.54
C GLU A 88 -13.61 3.27 -2.58
N HIS A 89 -13.89 2.07 -3.11
CA HIS A 89 -14.25 0.91 -2.28
C HIS A 89 -13.10 0.49 -1.36
N LEU A 90 -11.86 0.45 -1.85
CA LEU A 90 -10.70 0.14 -1.01
C LEU A 90 -10.52 1.21 0.08
N GLU A 91 -10.57 2.48 -0.29
CA GLU A 91 -10.41 3.60 0.64
C GLU A 91 -11.47 3.55 1.75
N SER A 92 -12.73 3.28 1.40
CA SER A 92 -13.80 3.12 2.39
C SER A 92 -13.54 1.97 3.38
N ILE A 93 -12.96 0.86 2.92
CA ILE A 93 -12.66 -0.31 3.77
C ILE A 93 -11.51 0.02 4.73
N VAL A 94 -10.42 0.60 4.21
CA VAL A 94 -9.27 1.00 5.04
C VAL A 94 -9.70 2.03 6.07
N ASN A 95 -10.44 3.06 5.66
CA ASN A 95 -10.89 4.12 6.56
C ASN A 95 -11.81 3.57 7.67
N ALA A 96 -12.67 2.60 7.36
CA ALA A 96 -13.48 1.94 8.39
C ALA A 96 -12.59 1.28 9.45
N VAL A 97 -11.59 0.49 9.03
CA VAL A 97 -10.66 -0.18 9.96
C VAL A 97 -9.86 0.84 10.77
N GLN A 98 -9.39 1.93 10.15
CA GLN A 98 -8.62 2.96 10.84
C GLN A 98 -9.46 3.77 11.83
N ASN A 99 -10.72 4.05 11.49
CA ASN A 99 -11.65 4.72 12.39
C ASN A 99 -11.97 3.86 13.63
N ASP A 100 -11.91 2.53 13.49
CA ASP A 100 -12.05 1.57 14.58
C ASP A 100 -10.73 1.37 15.38
N GLY A 101 -9.70 2.16 15.08
CA GLY A 101 -8.39 2.14 15.75
C GLY A 101 -7.38 1.15 15.18
N GLY A 102 -7.71 0.47 14.08
CA GLY A 102 -6.80 -0.42 13.38
C GLY A 102 -5.73 0.31 12.56
N SER A 103 -4.68 -0.40 12.19
CA SER A 103 -3.55 0.16 11.43
C SER A 103 -3.00 -0.83 10.41
N PHE A 104 -2.11 -0.37 9.54
CA PHE A 104 -1.34 -1.27 8.69
C PHE A 104 -0.32 -2.06 9.52
N PRO A 105 0.06 -3.27 9.08
CA PRO A 105 -0.47 -4.00 7.92
C PRO A 105 -1.86 -4.62 8.18
N MET A 106 -2.62 -4.94 7.12
CA MET A 106 -3.98 -5.50 7.22
C MET A 106 -4.09 -6.84 6.47
N ARG A 107 -4.35 -7.94 7.18
CA ARG A 107 -4.62 -9.26 6.56
C ARG A 107 -6.08 -9.31 6.12
N MET A 108 -6.33 -9.64 4.85
CA MET A 108 -7.67 -9.59 4.27
C MET A 108 -7.96 -10.68 3.26
N ASP A 109 -9.23 -11.05 3.20
CA ASP A 109 -9.82 -11.73 2.05
C ASP A 109 -10.44 -10.69 1.13
N PHE A 110 -10.27 -10.81 -0.18
CA PHE A 110 -10.87 -9.89 -1.14
C PHE A 110 -11.28 -10.57 -2.44
N LEU A 111 -12.17 -9.91 -3.19
CA LEU A 111 -12.49 -10.28 -4.56
C LEU A 111 -12.94 -9.05 -5.37
N LEU A 112 -12.63 -9.08 -6.66
CA LEU A 112 -13.28 -8.21 -7.64
C LEU A 112 -14.48 -8.92 -8.22
N HIS A 113 -15.61 -8.23 -8.32
CA HIS A 113 -16.82 -8.78 -8.94
C HIS A 113 -17.64 -7.69 -9.62
N LYS A 114 -18.64 -8.10 -10.40
CA LYS A 114 -19.65 -7.17 -10.91
C LYS A 114 -20.83 -7.09 -9.94
N LYS A 115 -21.36 -5.88 -9.78
CA LYS A 115 -22.58 -5.63 -9.03
C LYS A 115 -23.56 -4.85 -9.89
N GLU A 116 -24.83 -5.23 -9.85
CA GLU A 116 -25.90 -4.48 -10.47
C GLU A 116 -26.32 -3.31 -9.58
N SER A 117 -26.48 -2.15 -10.20
CA SER A 117 -27.07 -0.95 -9.60
C SER A 117 -28.60 -1.02 -9.65
N SER A 118 -29.28 -0.21 -8.84
CA SER A 118 -30.75 -0.12 -8.84
C SER A 118 -31.36 0.28 -10.19
N GLY A 119 -30.58 0.86 -11.10
CA GLY A 119 -31.00 1.23 -12.47
C GLY A 119 -30.60 0.22 -13.55
N GLY A 120 -30.20 -1.01 -13.19
CA GLY A 120 -29.87 -2.09 -14.13
C GLY A 120 -28.48 -2.01 -14.78
N ARG A 121 -27.67 -1.00 -14.43
CA ARG A 121 -26.26 -0.92 -14.88
C ARG A 121 -25.38 -1.77 -13.99
N THR A 122 -24.42 -2.49 -14.58
CA THR A 122 -23.39 -3.22 -13.83
C THR A 122 -22.13 -2.38 -13.68
N TYR A 123 -21.47 -2.48 -12.53
CA TYR A 123 -20.19 -1.83 -12.26
C TYR A 123 -19.24 -2.78 -11.54
N ASN A 124 -17.94 -2.48 -11.64
CA ASN A 124 -16.90 -3.23 -10.95
C ASN A 124 -16.91 -2.87 -9.47
N ARG A 125 -16.87 -3.88 -8.61
CA ARG A 125 -16.83 -3.72 -7.16
C ARG A 125 -15.64 -4.47 -6.59
N PHE A 126 -14.91 -3.79 -5.71
CA PHE A 126 -13.94 -4.39 -4.82
C PHE A 126 -14.62 -4.61 -3.48
N SER A 127 -14.57 -5.83 -2.97
CA SER A 127 -15.09 -6.18 -1.65
C SER A 127 -14.00 -6.92 -0.90
N ALA A 128 -13.80 -6.57 0.37
CA ALA A 128 -12.83 -7.21 1.23
C ALA A 128 -13.32 -7.33 2.67
N ILE A 129 -12.78 -8.31 3.39
CA ILE A 129 -12.94 -8.48 4.83
C ILE A 129 -11.54 -8.43 5.44
N VAL A 130 -11.29 -7.44 6.31
CA VAL A 130 -10.06 -7.39 7.11
C VAL A 130 -10.22 -8.32 8.30
N ARG A 131 -9.34 -9.31 8.39
CA ARG A 131 -9.35 -10.36 9.43
C ARG A 131 -8.52 -9.95 10.63
N GLU A 132 -7.34 -9.38 10.36
CA GLU A 132 -6.37 -8.93 11.36
C GLU A 132 -5.69 -7.65 10.87
N ASN A 133 -5.21 -6.82 11.79
CA ASN A 133 -4.52 -5.58 11.46
C ASN A 133 -3.48 -5.20 12.52
N GLY A 134 -2.59 -4.26 12.18
CA GLY A 134 -1.53 -3.77 13.06
C GLY A 134 -0.58 -4.87 13.53
N ASP A 135 -0.23 -4.85 14.81
CA ASP A 135 0.77 -5.75 15.42
C ASP A 135 0.35 -7.23 15.41
N ALA A 136 -0.93 -7.53 15.18
CA ALA A 136 -1.42 -8.91 15.07
C ALA A 136 -1.04 -9.56 13.72
N VAL A 137 -0.63 -8.78 12.73
CA VAL A 137 -0.31 -9.27 11.39
C VAL A 137 1.19 -9.52 11.27
N GLU A 138 1.57 -10.79 11.20
CA GLU A 138 2.94 -11.19 10.90
C GLU A 138 3.24 -11.03 9.41
N LEU A 139 4.26 -10.23 9.08
CA LEU A 139 4.77 -10.08 7.72
C LEU A 139 5.83 -11.14 7.42
N PRO A 140 5.66 -11.97 6.38
CA PRO A 140 6.69 -12.91 5.97
C PRO A 140 7.90 -12.15 5.40
N ALA A 141 9.07 -12.80 5.49
CA ALA A 141 10.30 -12.32 4.88
C ALA A 141 10.09 -12.06 3.38
N VAL A 142 10.79 -11.07 2.85
CA VAL A 142 10.78 -10.80 1.40
C VAL A 142 11.63 -11.87 0.72
N PRO A 143 11.13 -12.54 -0.33
CA PRO A 143 11.92 -13.46 -1.14
C PRO A 143 13.19 -12.80 -1.67
N GLU A 144 14.31 -13.54 -1.64
CA GLU A 144 15.63 -13.00 -1.98
C GLU A 144 15.69 -12.45 -3.41
N ASP A 145 14.95 -13.06 -4.34
CA ASP A 145 14.87 -12.67 -5.75
C ASP A 145 14.13 -11.34 -5.97
N GLN A 146 13.42 -10.82 -4.96
CA GLN A 146 12.72 -9.54 -5.06
C GLN A 146 13.53 -8.36 -4.55
N TYR A 147 14.73 -8.56 -3.99
CA TYR A 147 15.62 -7.45 -3.73
C TYR A 147 16.29 -7.03 -5.04
N ALA A 148 16.06 -5.78 -5.46
CA ALA A 148 16.74 -5.22 -6.61
C ALA A 148 18.26 -5.34 -6.38
N GLU A 149 18.99 -5.80 -7.39
CA GLU A 149 20.44 -5.68 -7.37
C GLU A 149 20.77 -4.18 -7.26
N ALA A 150 21.64 -3.84 -6.31
CA ALA A 150 22.11 -2.47 -6.18
C ALA A 150 22.71 -2.06 -7.52
N SER A 151 22.02 -1.18 -8.27
CA SER A 151 22.55 -0.61 -9.49
C SER A 151 23.84 0.14 -9.14
N GLU A 152 24.97 -0.35 -9.64
CA GLU A 152 26.30 0.28 -9.54
C GLU A 152 26.30 1.72 -10.07
#